data_AF-A0A7Y2ES99-F1
#
_entry.id   AF-A0A7Y2ES99-F1
#
_cell.length_a   1.000
_cell.length_b   1.000
_cell.length_c   1.000
_cell.angle_alpha   90.00
_cell.angle_beta   90.00
_cell.angle_gamma   90.00
#
_symmetry.space_group_name_H-M   'P 1'
#
loop_
_entity.id
_entity.type
_entity.pdbx_description
1 polymer ?
#
loop_
_entity_poly.entity_id
_entity_poly.type
_entity_poly.pdbx_seq_one_letter_code
_entity_poly.pdbx_strand_id
1 'polypeptide(L)'
;MGNNVLFIAAAVILGIGTVAYVGQRTLFESDKEQSEYQEQGIARDVAKSGLDRTVSEIKRKMMSVSEEEVDVAVPGGNYSSSVHTNTYGDLDITVEASSGNTGHSINANVIFAASEAAAVVLTAQRISASGSGEYTISGLDRRAPSRASSKGFLAPATGIATNSEENLSAIAYGLSKSRVIGAEGNGSWAQTKEASDYDALYQEALLVDSRVVLDGTSGGSYGSSSDPAIVHVTGDFNPATSFSGSGLLIVENGHFEVSDNFNWEGIVLIKKDGVDSINVSIGTGAGLYGSMIAYELNPGGSTTEECDEVPFVIDDLSTVPGVDVRMEFQVLGAAISYGGSYDMPVTAKLHIGGSDYTPWGSYDQALSGNVNTDAPIDPWIPGFTIEAGTEVTISGRSWKRKSRKRGTRNNHWQTYLSQNSDQGGQQLKVLRDGDDVPNISGYQDQASVADFVADYIGDDGKMTLQGNQSIYLFELGSTNPNSAAFDQQDLVVLVTMTAEGTTTECSGTSSEPVLAFNIAPDAEIHYSPEAIAKLGMKIDSIRKRSKVVITENRSRTRTAAEAGQGSDAGAQYGEGEGNDGDGGGGGGNE
;
A
#
# COMPACT_ATOMS: atom_id res chain seq x y z
N MET A 1 -19.43 78.35 -34.95
CA MET A 1 -18.69 77.11 -34.64
C MET A 1 -19.06 76.51 -33.26
N GLY A 2 -20.21 76.84 -32.65
CA GLY A 2 -20.51 76.45 -31.26
C GLY A 2 -21.21 75.09 -31.07
N ASN A 3 -22.13 74.69 -31.94
CA ASN A 3 -22.99 73.54 -31.65
C ASN A 3 -22.34 72.19 -31.98
N ASN A 4 -21.54 72.10 -33.05
CA ASN A 4 -20.92 70.83 -33.44
C ASN A 4 -19.82 70.38 -32.46
N VAL A 5 -19.12 71.34 -31.82
CA VAL A 5 -18.12 71.04 -30.80
C VAL A 5 -18.79 70.52 -29.52
N LEU A 6 -19.97 71.06 -29.16
CA LEU A 6 -20.74 70.61 -28.00
C LEU A 6 -21.26 69.17 -28.18
N PHE A 7 -21.76 68.82 -29.37
CA PHE A 7 -22.22 67.46 -29.67
C PHE A 7 -21.09 66.43 -29.64
N ILE A 8 -19.91 66.78 -30.18
CA ILE A 8 -18.74 65.90 -30.13
C ILE A 8 -18.26 65.73 -28.68
N ALA A 9 -18.20 66.80 -27.89
CA ALA A 9 -17.81 66.73 -26.49
C ALA A 9 -18.80 65.88 -25.66
N ALA A 10 -20.10 66.03 -25.87
CA ALA A 10 -21.12 65.24 -25.20
C ALA A 10 -21.05 63.75 -25.58
N ALA A 11 -20.82 63.44 -26.86
CA ALA A 11 -20.65 62.05 -27.32
C ALA A 11 -19.39 61.39 -26.73
N VAL A 12 -18.29 62.13 -26.61
CA VAL A 12 -17.06 61.63 -25.98
C VAL A 12 -17.26 61.39 -24.48
N ILE A 13 -17.93 62.30 -23.76
CA ILE A 13 -18.23 62.12 -22.33
C ILE A 13 -19.14 60.90 -22.10
N LEU A 14 -20.18 60.73 -22.93
CA LEU A 14 -21.07 59.57 -22.86
C LEU A 14 -20.35 58.26 -23.22
N GLY A 15 -19.44 58.30 -24.20
CA GLY A 15 -18.59 57.15 -24.57
C GLY A 15 -17.65 56.74 -23.43
N ILE A 16 -16.96 57.70 -22.81
CA ILE A 16 -16.09 57.46 -21.65
C ILE A 16 -16.91 56.93 -20.46
N GLY A 17 -18.09 57.51 -20.19
CA GLY A 17 -18.99 57.06 -19.13
C GLY A 17 -19.47 55.61 -19.32
N THR A 18 -19.76 55.22 -20.56
CA THR A 18 -20.23 53.86 -20.89
C THR A 18 -19.10 52.85 -20.75
N VAL A 19 -17.89 53.17 -21.22
CA VAL A 19 -16.70 52.29 -21.05
C VAL A 19 -16.33 52.15 -19.57
N ALA A 20 -16.38 53.24 -18.79
CA ALA A 20 -16.13 53.17 -17.35
C ALA A 20 -17.19 52.33 -16.61
N TYR A 21 -18.47 52.47 -16.98
CA TYR A 21 -19.57 51.69 -16.40
C TYR A 21 -19.46 50.18 -16.72
N VAL A 22 -19.17 49.83 -17.99
CA VAL A 22 -18.95 48.43 -18.40
C VAL A 22 -17.68 47.85 -17.76
N GLY A 23 -16.61 48.64 -17.66
CA GLY A 23 -15.37 48.25 -16.99
C GLY A 23 -15.56 48.00 -15.49
N GLN A 24 -16.31 48.86 -14.78
CA GLN A 24 -16.64 48.63 -13.38
C GLN A 24 -17.49 47.36 -13.21
N ARG A 25 -18.52 47.17 -14.04
CA ARG A 25 -19.38 45.99 -13.96
C ARG A 25 -18.63 44.67 -14.18
N THR A 26 -17.73 44.63 -15.16
CA THR A 26 -16.90 43.44 -15.44
C THR A 26 -15.90 43.15 -14.32
N LEU A 27 -15.32 44.18 -13.69
CA LEU A 27 -14.46 43.99 -12.51
C LEU A 27 -15.25 43.48 -11.29
N PHE A 28 -16.43 44.05 -11.01
CA PHE A 28 -17.29 43.58 -9.92
C PHE A 28 -17.80 42.14 -10.14
N GLU A 29 -18.16 41.77 -11.37
CA GLU A 29 -18.55 40.41 -11.72
C GLU A 29 -17.37 39.43 -11.55
N SER A 30 -16.17 39.82 -11.97
CA SER A 30 -14.94 39.01 -11.77
C SER A 30 -14.58 38.83 -10.30
N ASP A 31 -14.66 39.88 -9.48
CA ASP A 31 -14.35 39.81 -8.04
C ASP A 31 -15.36 38.92 -7.30
N LYS A 32 -16.64 39.00 -7.69
CA LYS A 32 -17.69 38.14 -7.14
C LYS A 32 -17.46 36.67 -7.51
N GLU A 33 -17.19 36.37 -8.78
CA GLU A 33 -16.89 35.01 -9.25
C GLU A 33 -15.63 34.44 -8.58
N GLN A 34 -14.59 35.25 -8.42
CA GLN A 34 -13.36 34.83 -7.74
C GLN A 34 -13.59 34.59 -6.24
N SER A 35 -14.38 35.43 -5.57
CA SER A 35 -14.76 35.24 -4.17
C SER A 35 -15.59 33.95 -3.98
N GLU A 36 -16.58 33.71 -4.85
CA GLU A 36 -17.39 32.48 -4.81
C GLU A 36 -16.54 31.23 -5.06
N TYR A 37 -15.57 31.30 -5.98
CA TYR A 37 -14.64 30.20 -6.24
C TYR A 37 -13.74 29.92 -5.03
N GLN A 38 -13.25 30.96 -4.36
CA GLN A 38 -12.44 30.82 -3.14
C GLN A 38 -13.26 30.24 -1.98
N GLU A 39 -14.47 30.74 -1.74
CA GLU A 39 -15.37 30.20 -0.71
C GLU A 39 -15.74 28.74 -0.97
N GLN A 40 -15.94 28.34 -2.23
CA GLN A 40 -16.14 26.93 -2.61
C GLN A 40 -14.93 26.06 -2.29
N GLY A 41 -13.72 26.57 -2.56
CA GLY A 41 -12.48 25.89 -2.20
C GLY A 41 -12.39 25.66 -0.69
N ILE A 42 -12.65 26.70 0.09
CA ILE A 42 -12.61 26.63 1.56
C ILE A 42 -13.68 25.67 2.09
N ALA A 43 -14.94 25.77 1.63
CA ALA A 43 -16.02 24.87 2.05
C ALA A 43 -15.68 23.39 1.78
N ARG A 44 -15.01 23.09 0.64
CA ARG A 44 -14.55 21.74 0.33
C ARG A 44 -13.47 21.26 1.31
N ASP A 45 -12.50 22.11 1.63
CA ASP A 45 -11.41 21.75 2.54
C ASP A 45 -11.91 21.59 3.99
N VAL A 46 -12.91 22.38 4.40
CA VAL A 46 -13.64 22.21 5.66
C VAL A 46 -14.39 20.87 5.68
N ALA A 47 -15.11 20.51 4.61
CA ALA A 47 -15.79 19.22 4.51
C ALA A 47 -14.81 18.04 4.60
N LYS A 48 -13.65 18.13 3.94
CA LYS A 48 -12.60 17.10 4.03
C LYS A 48 -12.03 16.98 5.43
N SER A 49 -11.82 18.10 6.12
CA SER A 49 -11.36 18.11 7.51
C SER A 49 -12.39 17.49 8.44
N GLY A 50 -13.69 17.79 8.22
CA GLY A 50 -14.80 17.14 8.91
C GLY A 50 -14.81 15.63 8.69
N LEU A 51 -14.70 15.17 7.45
CA LEU A 51 -14.64 13.73 7.13
C LEU A 51 -13.45 13.04 7.81
N ASP A 52 -12.25 13.60 7.70
CA ASP A 52 -11.03 13.06 8.33
C ASP A 52 -11.21 12.92 9.84
N ARG A 53 -11.82 13.93 10.48
CA ARG A 53 -12.12 13.90 11.91
C ARG A 53 -13.17 12.84 12.23
N THR A 54 -14.31 12.83 11.56
CA THR A 54 -15.39 11.85 11.79
C THR A 54 -14.88 10.42 11.61
N VAL A 55 -14.08 10.14 10.57
CA VAL A 55 -13.44 8.82 10.38
C VAL A 55 -12.50 8.49 11.53
N SER A 56 -11.72 9.45 12.00
CA SER A 56 -10.83 9.25 13.16
C SER A 56 -11.61 9.02 14.46
N GLU A 57 -12.74 9.70 14.65
CA GLU A 57 -13.64 9.50 15.78
C GLU A 57 -14.29 8.12 15.75
N ILE A 58 -14.76 7.67 14.58
CA ILE A 58 -15.30 6.34 14.35
C ILE A 58 -14.26 5.27 14.71
N LYS A 59 -13.00 5.44 14.25
CA LYS A 59 -11.90 4.52 14.60
C LYS A 59 -11.65 4.47 16.09
N ARG A 60 -11.56 5.64 16.73
CA ARG A 60 -11.31 5.77 18.16
C ARG A 60 -12.44 5.19 19.01
N LYS A 61 -13.70 5.45 18.65
CA LYS A 61 -14.88 5.05 19.44
C LYS A 61 -15.41 3.66 19.08
N MET A 62 -14.85 2.99 18.07
CA MET A 62 -15.24 1.68 17.54
C MET A 62 -16.76 1.43 17.57
N MET A 63 -17.47 2.17 16.70
CA MET A 63 -18.86 1.92 16.27
C MET A 63 -20.01 2.17 17.27
N SER A 64 -19.82 2.83 18.41
CA SER A 64 -20.94 3.48 19.10
C SER A 64 -21.33 4.80 18.39
N VAL A 65 -21.63 4.73 17.09
CA VAL A 65 -21.78 5.93 16.25
C VAL A 65 -23.19 5.98 15.66
N SER A 66 -24.16 6.20 16.53
CA SER A 66 -25.31 7.03 16.15
C SER A 66 -25.05 8.42 16.73
N GLU A 67 -23.98 9.07 16.27
CA GLU A 67 -23.64 10.43 16.68
C GLU A 67 -23.76 11.34 15.47
N GLU A 68 -24.64 12.33 15.60
CA GLU A 68 -24.70 13.49 14.73
C GLU A 68 -23.85 14.58 15.39
N GLU A 69 -22.72 14.93 14.77
CA GLU A 69 -22.00 16.15 15.16
C GLU A 69 -22.60 17.31 14.38
N VAL A 70 -23.10 18.31 15.09
CA VAL A 70 -23.75 19.48 14.49
C VAL A 70 -22.88 20.71 14.72
N ASP A 71 -22.56 21.43 13.64
CA ASP A 71 -21.97 22.77 13.64
C ASP A 71 -20.60 22.88 14.35
N VAL A 72 -19.68 22.00 14.01
CA VAL A 72 -18.30 22.02 14.49
C VAL A 72 -17.50 23.09 13.74
N ALA A 73 -17.07 24.13 14.46
CA ALA A 73 -16.28 25.23 13.91
C ALA A 73 -14.81 24.82 13.67
N VAL A 74 -14.28 25.20 12.50
CA VAL A 74 -12.87 25.04 12.11
C VAL A 74 -12.37 26.32 11.41
N PRO A 75 -11.05 26.51 11.24
CA PRO A 75 -10.56 27.65 10.47
C PRO A 75 -11.14 27.68 9.05
N GLY A 76 -11.91 28.73 8.74
CA GLY A 76 -12.52 28.94 7.43
C GLY A 76 -13.99 28.54 7.31
N GLY A 77 -14.60 27.88 8.30
CA GLY A 77 -16.01 27.50 8.21
C GLY A 77 -16.48 26.57 9.33
N ASN A 78 -17.67 26.01 9.17
CA ASN A 78 -18.22 24.99 10.07
C ASN A 78 -18.57 23.73 9.29
N TYR A 79 -18.60 22.58 9.95
CA TYR A 79 -19.15 21.36 9.38
C TYR A 79 -20.09 20.64 10.36
N SER A 80 -21.04 19.88 9.82
CA SER A 80 -21.82 18.88 10.52
C SER A 80 -21.53 17.52 9.90
N SER A 81 -21.49 16.45 10.70
CA SER A 81 -21.33 15.08 10.19
C SER A 81 -22.37 14.15 10.78
N SER A 82 -22.94 13.29 9.96
CA SER A 82 -23.82 12.20 10.38
C SER A 82 -23.24 10.86 9.91
N VAL A 83 -23.43 9.83 10.73
CA VAL A 83 -22.93 8.48 10.47
C VAL A 83 -24.10 7.51 10.63
N HIS A 84 -24.35 6.71 9.60
CA HIS A 84 -25.42 5.74 9.58
C HIS A 84 -24.86 4.38 9.17
N THR A 85 -25.26 3.31 9.86
CA THR A 85 -24.96 1.95 9.41
C THR A 85 -25.97 1.53 8.35
N ASN A 86 -25.50 1.11 7.18
CA ASN A 86 -26.37 0.63 6.10
C ASN A 86 -26.79 -0.84 6.31
N THR A 87 -27.65 -1.37 5.42
CA THR A 87 -28.16 -2.75 5.51
C THR A 87 -27.07 -3.83 5.43
N TYR A 88 -25.87 -3.50 4.92
CA TYR A 88 -24.74 -4.42 4.79
C TYR A 88 -23.75 -4.34 5.96
N GLY A 89 -23.96 -3.41 6.90
CA GLY A 89 -23.05 -3.19 8.03
C GLY A 89 -21.93 -2.19 7.75
N ASP A 90 -21.88 -1.58 6.55
CA ASP A 90 -20.95 -0.48 6.27
C ASP A 90 -21.44 0.82 6.91
N LEU A 91 -20.55 1.79 7.10
CA LEU A 91 -20.91 3.12 7.59
C LEU A 91 -21.00 4.12 6.44
N ASP A 92 -22.17 4.71 6.27
CA ASP A 92 -22.38 5.89 5.44
C ASP A 92 -22.14 7.15 6.29
N ILE A 93 -21.13 7.93 5.91
CA ILE A 93 -20.76 9.19 6.53
C ILE A 93 -21.17 10.32 5.58
N THR A 94 -22.02 11.23 6.05
CA THR A 94 -22.33 12.48 5.35
C THR A 94 -21.75 13.64 6.12
N VAL A 95 -20.89 14.43 5.48
CA VAL A 95 -20.33 15.66 6.04
C VAL A 95 -20.82 16.85 5.23
N GLU A 96 -21.52 17.78 5.88
CA GLU A 96 -21.97 19.04 5.30
C GLU A 96 -21.16 20.18 5.90
N ALA A 97 -20.45 20.92 5.06
CA ALA A 97 -19.65 22.07 5.46
C ALA A 97 -20.18 23.36 4.88
N SER A 98 -19.90 24.48 5.54
CA SER A 98 -20.16 25.82 5.04
C SER A 98 -18.98 26.76 5.30
N SER A 99 -18.72 27.64 4.34
CA SER A 99 -17.82 28.79 4.44
C SER A 99 -18.56 30.01 3.90
N GLY A 100 -18.91 30.95 4.78
CA GLY A 100 -19.77 32.08 4.40
C GLY A 100 -21.17 31.61 3.99
N ASN A 101 -21.57 31.94 2.76
CA ASN A 101 -22.87 31.51 2.20
C ASN A 101 -22.76 30.25 1.33
N THR A 102 -21.55 29.70 1.19
CA THR A 102 -21.27 28.57 0.30
C THR A 102 -21.24 27.27 1.11
N GLY A 103 -22.00 26.27 0.67
CA GLY A 103 -22.01 24.93 1.26
C GLY A 103 -21.30 23.89 0.38
N HIS A 104 -20.78 22.83 1.00
CA HIS A 104 -20.25 21.64 0.33
C HIS A 104 -20.64 20.38 1.11
N SER A 105 -20.94 19.28 0.42
CA SER A 105 -21.28 18.01 1.06
C SER A 105 -20.40 16.88 0.52
N ILE A 106 -19.88 16.05 1.42
CA ILE A 106 -19.13 14.83 1.10
C ILE A 106 -19.91 13.65 1.65
N ASN A 107 -20.12 12.63 0.82
CA ASN A 107 -20.66 11.35 1.25
C ASN A 107 -19.57 10.29 1.09
N ALA A 108 -19.21 9.62 2.17
CA ALA A 108 -18.23 8.57 2.19
C ALA A 108 -18.88 7.28 2.68
N ASN A 109 -18.58 6.17 2.00
CA ASN A 109 -18.93 4.85 2.48
C ASN A 109 -17.66 4.22 3.04
N VAL A 110 -17.67 3.96 4.34
CA VAL A 110 -16.59 3.26 5.04
C VAL A 110 -17.01 1.81 5.15
N ILE A 111 -16.47 1.02 4.24
CA ILE A 111 -16.55 -0.43 4.30
C ILE A 111 -15.54 -0.87 5.35
N PHE A 112 -16.03 -1.38 6.47
CA PHE A 112 -15.19 -2.20 7.31
C PHE A 112 -14.99 -3.50 6.57
N ALA A 113 -13.76 -3.81 6.19
CA ALA A 113 -13.42 -5.14 5.70
C ALA A 113 -13.63 -6.13 6.87
N ALA A 114 -14.88 -6.58 7.07
CA ALA A 114 -15.22 -7.61 8.04
C ALA A 114 -14.42 -8.90 7.79
N SER A 115 -13.89 -9.06 6.57
CA SER A 115 -13.06 -10.17 6.14
C SER A 115 -11.71 -10.30 6.84
N GLU A 116 -11.25 -9.30 7.61
CA GLU A 116 -9.95 -9.37 8.30
C GLU A 116 -10.07 -9.72 9.80
N ALA A 117 -11.25 -9.55 10.39
CA ALA A 117 -11.44 -9.92 11.78
C ALA A 117 -11.52 -11.44 11.91
N ALA A 118 -10.59 -12.03 12.65
CA ALA A 118 -10.63 -13.43 13.06
C ALA A 118 -10.28 -13.58 14.54
N ALA A 119 -10.83 -14.63 15.18
CA ALA A 119 -10.41 -15.01 16.53
C ALA A 119 -8.94 -15.48 16.53
N VAL A 120 -8.52 -16.16 15.47
CA VAL A 120 -7.13 -16.58 15.25
C VAL A 120 -6.69 -16.21 13.82
N VAL A 121 -5.57 -15.53 13.67
CA VAL A 121 -4.88 -15.32 12.40
C VAL A 121 -3.53 -16.03 12.43
N LEU A 122 -3.28 -16.88 11.44
CA LEU A 122 -2.04 -17.63 11.29
C LEU A 122 -1.39 -17.30 9.94
N THR A 123 -0.19 -16.73 9.96
CA THR A 123 0.53 -16.31 8.74
C THR A 123 1.94 -16.88 8.78
N ALA A 124 2.19 -17.94 8.00
CA ALA A 124 3.51 -18.58 7.88
C ALA A 124 3.64 -19.24 6.50
N GLN A 125 4.84 -19.68 6.12
CA GLN A 125 4.99 -20.52 4.92
C GLN A 125 4.15 -21.79 5.05
N ARG A 126 4.33 -22.52 6.15
CA ARG A 126 3.63 -23.78 6.44
C ARG A 126 3.03 -23.76 7.83
N ILE A 127 1.77 -24.18 7.91
CA ILE A 127 1.05 -24.34 9.17
C ILE A 127 0.75 -25.82 9.37
N SER A 128 1.09 -26.36 10.53
CA SER A 128 0.47 -27.58 11.04
C SER A 128 -0.47 -27.20 12.17
N ALA A 129 -1.67 -27.76 12.19
CA ALA A 129 -2.60 -27.56 13.29
C ALA A 129 -3.00 -28.90 13.88
N SER A 130 -3.28 -28.94 15.17
CA SER A 130 -3.89 -30.10 15.81
C SER A 130 -4.80 -29.65 16.94
N GLY A 131 -5.91 -30.37 17.13
CA GLY A 131 -6.85 -30.14 18.21
C GLY A 131 -7.21 -31.46 18.85
N SER A 132 -7.19 -31.54 20.18
CA SER A 132 -7.61 -32.73 20.93
C SER A 132 -8.75 -32.41 21.88
N GLY A 133 -9.68 -33.36 22.04
CA GLY A 133 -10.84 -33.23 22.94
C GLY A 133 -11.82 -32.09 22.59
N GLU A 134 -12.42 -31.50 23.63
CA GLU A 134 -13.49 -30.50 23.54
C GLU A 134 -12.92 -29.08 23.62
N TYR A 135 -12.53 -28.44 22.51
CA TYR A 135 -12.07 -27.03 22.53
C TYR A 135 -13.03 -26.12 21.76
N THR A 136 -12.91 -24.80 21.92
CA THR A 136 -13.70 -23.84 21.14
C THR A 136 -12.84 -22.69 20.63
N ILE A 137 -12.88 -22.45 19.32
CA ILE A 137 -12.43 -21.21 18.68
C ILE A 137 -13.68 -20.52 18.13
N SER A 138 -14.01 -19.33 18.62
CA SER A 138 -15.22 -18.64 18.20
C SER A 138 -14.92 -17.23 17.74
N GLY A 139 -15.15 -16.95 16.46
CA GLY A 139 -15.25 -15.60 15.91
C GLY A 139 -16.56 -14.88 16.30
N LEU A 140 -17.51 -15.57 16.93
CA LEU A 140 -18.70 -14.90 17.47
C LEU A 140 -18.31 -13.93 18.58
N ASP A 141 -18.91 -12.75 18.57
CA ASP A 141 -18.80 -11.78 19.66
C ASP A 141 -19.24 -12.47 20.97
N ARG A 142 -18.23 -12.75 21.80
CA ARG A 142 -18.40 -13.35 23.10
C ARG A 142 -17.91 -12.39 24.16
N ARG A 143 -18.71 -12.34 25.22
CA ARG A 143 -18.44 -11.57 26.41
C ARG A 143 -17.33 -12.25 27.21
N ALA A 144 -16.29 -11.49 27.57
CA ALA A 144 -15.26 -11.98 28.48
C ALA A 144 -15.86 -12.29 29.86
N PRO A 145 -15.37 -13.32 30.59
CA PRO A 145 -15.93 -13.77 31.87
C PRO A 145 -15.96 -12.70 32.96
N SER A 146 -15.04 -11.72 32.90
CA SER A 146 -14.89 -10.68 33.94
C SER A 146 -16.01 -9.64 33.97
N ARG A 147 -16.91 -9.61 32.98
CA ARG A 147 -17.89 -8.52 32.82
C ARG A 147 -19.31 -8.96 33.06
N ALA A 148 -20.15 -8.03 33.56
CA ALA A 148 -21.57 -8.23 33.92
C ALA A 148 -22.61 -7.85 32.81
N SER A 149 -22.21 -7.27 31.67
CA SER A 149 -23.09 -6.57 30.69
C SER A 149 -23.46 -7.36 29.41
N SER A 150 -24.47 -6.95 28.65
CA SER A 150 -24.91 -7.61 27.39
C SER A 150 -23.79 -7.82 26.35
N LYS A 151 -23.98 -8.77 25.42
CA LYS A 151 -23.08 -9.03 24.26
C LYS A 151 -22.74 -7.72 23.54
N GLY A 152 -21.55 -7.65 22.95
CA GLY A 152 -21.17 -6.49 22.14
C GLY A 152 -22.06 -6.34 20.90
N PHE A 153 -22.03 -5.15 20.31
CA PHE A 153 -22.86 -4.77 19.16
C PHE A 153 -22.18 -5.11 17.82
N LEU A 154 -20.99 -5.71 17.83
CA LEU A 154 -20.19 -5.86 16.62
C LEU A 154 -20.52 -7.16 15.88
N ALA A 155 -20.36 -7.10 14.56
CA ALA A 155 -20.57 -8.23 13.68
C ALA A 155 -19.64 -9.38 14.09
N PRO A 156 -20.14 -10.63 14.09
CA PRO A 156 -19.29 -11.80 14.22
C PRO A 156 -18.10 -11.76 13.25
N ALA A 157 -16.97 -12.29 13.69
CA ALA A 157 -15.74 -12.45 12.94
C ALA A 157 -15.58 -13.89 12.41
N THR A 158 -14.60 -14.10 11.55
CA THR A 158 -14.17 -15.44 11.14
C THR A 158 -13.59 -16.19 12.35
N GLY A 159 -13.73 -17.52 12.38
CA GLY A 159 -13.08 -18.32 13.42
C GLY A 159 -11.56 -18.28 13.29
N ILE A 160 -11.04 -18.75 12.15
CA ILE A 160 -9.61 -18.77 11.84
C ILE A 160 -9.37 -18.13 10.47
N ALA A 161 -8.31 -17.34 10.32
CA ALA A 161 -7.88 -16.86 9.02
C ALA A 161 -6.37 -17.11 8.77
N THR A 162 -5.98 -17.25 7.51
CA THR A 162 -4.56 -17.44 7.11
C THR A 162 -4.30 -16.87 5.72
N ASN A 163 -3.03 -16.65 5.36
CA ASN A 163 -2.61 -16.05 4.10
C ASN A 163 -2.63 -17.01 2.89
N SER A 164 -2.69 -18.33 3.11
CA SER A 164 -2.59 -19.34 2.04
C SER A 164 -3.72 -20.38 2.08
N GLU A 165 -4.24 -20.73 0.91
CA GLU A 165 -5.21 -21.81 0.72
C GLU A 165 -4.65 -23.19 1.14
N GLU A 166 -3.35 -23.40 0.97
CA GLU A 166 -2.67 -24.62 1.43
C GLU A 166 -2.71 -24.73 2.95
N ASN A 167 -2.42 -23.62 3.64
CA ASN A 167 -2.48 -23.55 5.10
C ASN A 167 -3.92 -23.73 5.61
N LEU A 168 -4.92 -23.21 4.90
CA LEU A 168 -6.33 -23.47 5.22
C LEU A 168 -6.63 -24.97 5.21
N SER A 169 -6.11 -25.70 4.22
CA SER A 169 -6.31 -27.15 4.11
C SER A 169 -5.62 -27.91 5.25
N ALA A 170 -4.42 -27.49 5.66
CA ALA A 170 -3.72 -28.08 6.80
C ALA A 170 -4.46 -27.84 8.12
N ILE A 171 -4.95 -26.62 8.35
CA ILE A 171 -5.78 -26.25 9.51
C ILE A 171 -7.07 -27.08 9.51
N ALA A 172 -7.72 -27.20 8.35
CA ALA A 172 -8.96 -27.92 8.16
C ALA A 172 -8.85 -29.41 8.50
N TYR A 173 -7.68 -30.00 8.23
CA TYR A 173 -7.36 -31.38 8.54
C TYR A 173 -7.06 -31.59 10.03
N GLY A 174 -6.32 -30.65 10.62
CA GLY A 174 -5.87 -30.69 12.01
C GLY A 174 -6.94 -30.40 13.06
N LEU A 175 -7.94 -29.57 12.70
CA LEU A 175 -8.96 -29.09 13.61
C LEU A 175 -10.37 -29.56 13.22
N SER A 176 -11.17 -29.90 14.23
CA SER A 176 -12.59 -30.22 14.03
C SER A 176 -13.39 -28.98 13.64
N LYS A 177 -14.08 -29.04 12.49
CA LYS A 177 -15.00 -28.00 11.99
C LYS A 177 -16.05 -27.55 13.02
N SER A 178 -16.58 -28.48 13.82
CA SER A 178 -17.62 -28.14 14.81
C SER A 178 -17.10 -27.29 15.97
N ARG A 179 -15.78 -27.17 16.12
CA ARG A 179 -15.12 -26.43 17.20
C ARG A 179 -14.67 -25.04 16.78
N VAL A 180 -14.74 -24.74 15.48
CA VAL A 180 -14.42 -23.42 14.94
C VAL A 180 -15.70 -22.76 14.49
N ILE A 181 -16.12 -21.69 15.16
CA ILE A 181 -17.44 -21.07 14.95
C ILE A 181 -17.26 -19.58 14.67
N GLY A 182 -17.49 -19.14 13.45
CA GLY A 182 -17.40 -17.72 13.06
C GLY A 182 -18.70 -17.17 12.51
N ALA A 183 -18.61 -16.03 11.83
CA ALA A 183 -19.72 -15.35 11.17
C ALA A 183 -20.45 -16.24 10.16
N GLU A 184 -19.73 -17.16 9.53
CA GLU A 184 -20.24 -18.09 8.54
C GLU A 184 -20.76 -19.41 9.15
N GLY A 185 -20.73 -19.53 10.48
CA GLY A 185 -21.10 -20.74 11.21
C GLY A 185 -19.93 -21.67 11.53
N ASN A 186 -20.21 -22.97 11.59
CA ASN A 186 -19.21 -23.99 11.93
C ASN A 186 -18.21 -24.19 10.79
N GLY A 187 -16.92 -24.30 11.11
CA GLY A 187 -15.84 -24.37 10.14
C GLY A 187 -15.59 -23.05 9.43
N SER A 188 -15.89 -21.91 10.06
CA SER A 188 -15.63 -20.58 9.49
C SER A 188 -14.14 -20.31 9.45
N TRP A 189 -13.57 -20.54 8.27
CA TRP A 189 -12.17 -20.33 7.93
C TRP A 189 -12.10 -19.41 6.71
N ALA A 190 -11.17 -18.46 6.70
CA ALA A 190 -11.04 -17.53 5.57
C ALA A 190 -9.58 -17.34 5.16
N GLN A 191 -9.36 -17.14 3.86
CA GLN A 191 -8.08 -16.67 3.37
C GLN A 191 -8.03 -15.14 3.51
N THR A 192 -7.01 -14.59 4.17
CA THR A 192 -6.75 -13.15 4.17
C THR A 192 -6.02 -12.79 2.88
N LYS A 193 -6.57 -11.82 2.13
CA LYS A 193 -6.01 -11.42 0.82
C LYS A 193 -4.77 -10.53 0.93
N GLU A 194 -4.55 -9.93 2.08
CA GLU A 194 -3.38 -9.12 2.37
C GLU A 194 -2.83 -9.59 3.71
N ALA A 195 -1.50 -9.72 3.81
CA ALA A 195 -0.86 -9.75 5.11
C ALA A 195 -1.12 -8.37 5.70
N SER A 196 -2.05 -8.25 6.65
CA SER A 196 -2.14 -7.04 7.46
C SER A 196 -0.72 -6.73 7.97
N ASP A 197 -0.34 -5.45 8.01
CA ASP A 197 1.00 -5.01 8.39
C ASP A 197 1.21 -5.20 9.91
N TYR A 198 1.28 -6.46 10.34
CA TYR A 198 1.45 -6.86 11.73
C TYR A 198 2.83 -6.46 12.25
N ASP A 199 3.81 -6.29 11.34
CA ASP A 199 5.10 -5.70 11.70
C ASP A 199 4.93 -4.23 12.08
N ALA A 200 4.20 -3.42 11.31
CA ALA A 200 3.90 -2.05 11.74
C ALA A 200 3.22 -2.01 13.11
N LEU A 201 2.21 -2.86 13.37
CA LEU A 201 1.59 -2.97 14.70
C LEU A 201 2.61 -3.32 15.80
N TYR A 202 3.50 -4.27 15.53
CA TYR A 202 4.56 -4.67 16.45
C TYR A 202 5.54 -3.52 16.71
N GLN A 203 6.06 -2.87 15.67
CA GLN A 203 6.98 -1.75 15.77
C GLN A 203 6.34 -0.59 16.56
N GLU A 204 5.08 -0.27 16.29
CA GLU A 204 4.35 0.76 17.04
C GLU A 204 4.19 0.41 18.52
N ALA A 205 3.86 -0.85 18.84
CA ALA A 205 3.75 -1.29 20.22
C ALA A 205 5.10 -1.22 20.97
N LEU A 206 6.22 -1.46 20.28
CA LEU A 206 7.56 -1.30 20.84
C LEU A 206 7.96 0.16 21.10
N LEU A 207 7.27 1.14 20.52
CA LEU A 207 7.52 2.55 20.80
C LEU A 207 6.80 3.07 22.05
N VAL A 208 5.93 2.26 22.66
CA VAL A 208 5.19 2.66 23.87
C VAL A 208 6.06 2.49 25.12
N ASP A 209 6.43 3.61 25.75
CA ASP A 209 7.26 3.64 26.97
C ASP A 209 6.65 2.89 28.16
N SER A 210 5.32 2.81 28.23
CA SER A 210 4.60 2.15 29.34
C SER A 210 4.53 0.61 29.24
N ARG A 211 5.28 0.00 28.30
CA ARG A 211 5.27 -1.45 28.14
C ARG A 211 5.92 -2.17 29.32
N VAL A 212 5.39 -3.34 29.65
CA VAL A 212 5.96 -4.25 30.66
C VAL A 212 6.73 -5.33 29.93
N VAL A 213 8.05 -5.39 30.14
CA VAL A 213 8.89 -6.45 29.58
C VAL A 213 9.05 -7.57 30.62
N LEU A 214 8.75 -8.80 30.23
CA LEU A 214 8.80 -9.97 31.10
C LEU A 214 9.75 -11.04 30.54
N ASP A 215 10.22 -11.90 31.43
CA ASP A 215 10.74 -13.20 30.99
C ASP A 215 9.57 -14.15 30.66
N GLY A 216 9.88 -15.15 29.84
CA GLY A 216 8.96 -16.17 29.39
C GLY A 216 8.18 -16.93 30.45
N THR A 217 8.69 -16.97 31.68
CA THR A 217 8.18 -17.80 32.78
C THR A 217 7.37 -17.02 33.80
N SER A 218 7.35 -15.69 33.68
CA SER A 218 6.69 -14.79 34.60
C SER A 218 5.17 -14.98 34.59
N GLY A 219 4.57 -15.03 35.78
CA GLY A 219 3.12 -14.94 35.96
C GLY A 219 2.71 -13.62 36.62
N GLY A 220 1.41 -13.34 36.66
CA GLY A 220 0.87 -12.11 37.25
C GLY A 220 -0.44 -11.67 36.59
N SER A 221 -0.94 -10.51 37.01
CA SER A 221 -2.07 -9.84 36.36
C SER A 221 -1.62 -8.52 35.74
N TYR A 222 -1.85 -8.33 34.44
CA TYR A 222 -1.34 -7.18 33.69
C TYR A 222 -2.47 -6.41 32.99
N GLY A 223 -2.61 -5.14 33.34
CA GLY A 223 -3.66 -4.28 32.78
C GLY A 223 -5.06 -4.64 33.27
N SER A 224 -6.03 -3.90 32.73
CA SER A 224 -7.46 -4.10 32.98
C SER A 224 -8.28 -3.66 31.78
N SER A 225 -9.54 -4.11 31.74
CA SER A 225 -10.52 -3.70 30.75
C SER A 225 -10.75 -2.18 30.62
N SER A 226 -10.33 -1.38 31.61
CA SER A 226 -10.35 0.10 31.58
C SER A 226 -8.98 0.75 31.38
N ASP A 227 -7.91 0.00 31.57
CA ASP A 227 -6.52 0.45 31.42
C ASP A 227 -5.66 -0.70 30.87
N PRO A 228 -5.67 -0.90 29.54
CA PRO A 228 -5.01 -2.03 28.91
C PRO A 228 -3.48 -1.88 28.99
N ALA A 229 -2.79 -2.98 29.27
CA ALA A 229 -1.33 -3.06 29.30
C ALA A 229 -0.77 -3.49 27.94
N ILE A 230 0.48 -3.11 27.67
CA ILE A 230 1.29 -3.75 26.62
C ILE A 230 2.34 -4.58 27.33
N VAL A 231 2.27 -5.90 27.18
CA VAL A 231 3.20 -6.85 27.77
C VAL A 231 4.05 -7.42 26.65
N HIS A 232 5.37 -7.40 26.79
CA HIS A 232 6.31 -7.90 25.80
C HIS A 232 7.20 -8.97 26.42
N VAL A 233 7.19 -10.15 25.80
CA VAL A 233 7.98 -11.31 26.17
C VAL A 233 8.94 -11.60 25.02
N THR A 234 10.22 -11.75 25.33
CA THR A 234 11.24 -12.18 24.37
C THR A 234 11.63 -13.62 24.66
N GLY A 235 11.62 -14.48 23.64
CA GLY A 235 11.80 -15.92 23.77
C GLY A 235 10.51 -16.67 24.09
N ASP A 236 10.66 -17.91 24.57
CA ASP A 236 9.53 -18.80 24.85
C ASP A 236 8.62 -18.23 25.95
N PHE A 237 7.33 -18.19 25.72
CA PHE A 237 6.33 -17.85 26.73
C PHE A 237 5.67 -19.12 27.27
N ASN A 238 5.99 -19.46 28.50
CA ASN A 238 5.43 -20.59 29.25
C ASN A 238 5.32 -20.19 30.74
N PRO A 239 4.27 -19.44 31.12
CA PRO A 239 4.16 -18.86 32.45
C PRO A 239 4.07 -19.97 33.50
N ALA A 240 4.98 -19.96 34.48
CA ALA A 240 5.05 -20.99 35.52
C ALA A 240 3.92 -20.90 36.56
N THR A 241 3.19 -19.79 36.57
CA THR A 241 2.08 -19.49 37.48
C THR A 241 0.94 -18.79 36.72
N SER A 242 -0.17 -18.48 37.40
CA SER A 242 -1.30 -17.78 36.78
C SER A 242 -0.87 -16.50 36.06
N PHE A 243 -1.22 -16.40 34.78
CA PHE A 243 -1.01 -15.23 33.93
C PHE A 243 -2.36 -14.74 33.43
N SER A 244 -2.73 -13.52 33.83
CA SER A 244 -3.99 -12.91 33.38
C SER A 244 -3.80 -11.45 33.00
N GLY A 245 -4.75 -10.89 32.26
CA GLY A 245 -4.69 -9.45 31.98
C GLY A 245 -5.63 -8.97 30.90
N SER A 246 -5.49 -7.69 30.56
CA SER A 246 -6.15 -7.09 29.42
C SER A 246 -5.19 -6.19 28.65
N GLY A 247 -5.19 -6.31 27.33
CA GLY A 247 -4.40 -5.47 26.43
C GLY A 247 -3.68 -6.23 25.33
N LEU A 248 -2.46 -5.81 25.00
CA LEU A 248 -1.62 -6.42 23.95
C LEU A 248 -0.51 -7.24 24.61
N LEU A 249 -0.50 -8.54 24.37
CA LEU A 249 0.59 -9.43 24.74
C LEU A 249 1.41 -9.75 23.49
N ILE A 250 2.69 -9.39 23.48
CA ILE A 250 3.64 -9.64 22.41
C ILE A 250 4.57 -10.76 22.85
N VAL A 251 4.69 -11.82 22.05
CA VAL A 251 5.68 -12.87 22.22
C VAL A 251 6.59 -12.88 20.99
N GLU A 252 7.85 -12.54 21.20
CA GLU A 252 8.83 -12.38 20.14
C GLU A 252 9.85 -13.51 20.17
N ASN A 253 10.04 -14.17 19.02
CA ASN A 253 11.10 -15.16 18.80
C ASN A 253 11.09 -16.33 19.80
N GLY A 254 9.92 -16.87 20.09
CA GLY A 254 9.78 -18.06 20.92
C GLY A 254 8.49 -18.83 20.73
N HIS A 255 8.39 -19.96 21.43
CA HIS A 255 7.19 -20.78 21.51
C HIS A 255 6.16 -20.14 22.45
N PHE A 256 4.88 -20.23 22.12
CA PHE A 256 3.78 -19.77 22.96
C PHE A 256 3.09 -21.00 23.54
N GLU A 257 3.33 -21.31 24.82
CA GLU A 257 2.75 -22.46 25.50
C GLU A 257 1.98 -21.99 26.73
N VAL A 258 0.66 -22.16 26.73
CA VAL A 258 -0.20 -21.73 27.84
C VAL A 258 -1.10 -22.87 28.29
N SER A 259 -1.64 -22.82 29.50
CA SER A 259 -2.58 -23.81 30.04
C SER A 259 -3.64 -23.14 30.92
N ASP A 260 -4.31 -23.91 31.78
CA ASP A 260 -5.31 -23.54 32.80
C ASP A 260 -5.01 -22.28 33.61
N ASN A 261 -3.75 -21.87 33.66
CA ASN A 261 -3.29 -20.67 34.33
C ASN A 261 -3.36 -19.40 33.47
N PHE A 262 -3.78 -19.47 32.21
CA PHE A 262 -3.78 -18.34 31.28
C PHE A 262 -5.18 -17.78 31.01
N ASN A 263 -5.38 -16.48 31.24
CA ASN A 263 -6.62 -15.78 30.89
C ASN A 263 -6.36 -14.35 30.39
N TRP A 264 -6.48 -14.12 29.08
CA TRP A 264 -6.16 -12.83 28.46
C TRP A 264 -7.35 -12.19 27.74
N GLU A 265 -7.60 -10.91 28.01
CA GLU A 265 -8.60 -10.09 27.32
C GLU A 265 -7.93 -9.08 26.37
N GLY A 266 -7.82 -9.41 25.08
CA GLY A 266 -7.22 -8.50 24.10
C GLY A 266 -6.48 -9.21 22.98
N ILE A 267 -5.40 -8.61 22.50
CA ILE A 267 -4.63 -9.15 21.38
C ILE A 267 -3.42 -9.91 21.91
N VAL A 268 -3.20 -11.11 21.39
CA VAL A 268 -1.95 -11.86 21.55
C VAL A 268 -1.24 -11.86 20.20
N LEU A 269 -0.08 -11.22 20.12
CA LEU A 269 0.74 -11.06 18.92
C LEU A 269 2.02 -11.90 19.06
N ILE A 270 2.12 -12.97 18.29
CA ILE A 270 3.26 -13.88 18.31
C ILE A 270 4.05 -13.61 17.03
N LYS A 271 5.20 -12.95 17.18
CA LYS A 271 6.11 -12.60 16.08
C LYS A 271 7.28 -13.57 16.08
N LYS A 272 7.66 -14.00 14.88
CA LYS A 272 8.86 -14.79 14.69
C LYS A 272 9.74 -14.22 13.57
N ASP A 273 11.04 -14.19 13.84
CA ASP A 273 12.10 -13.76 12.92
C ASP A 273 13.18 -14.86 12.84
N GLY A 274 13.42 -15.45 11.67
CA GLY A 274 14.59 -16.30 11.39
C GLY A 274 14.81 -17.57 12.24
N VAL A 275 13.77 -18.36 12.55
CA VAL A 275 13.90 -19.62 13.33
C VAL A 275 13.13 -20.77 12.66
N ASP A 276 13.43 -22.03 13.00
CA ASP A 276 12.92 -23.20 12.26
C ASP A 276 11.47 -23.61 12.57
N SER A 277 10.81 -23.10 13.62
CA SER A 277 9.37 -23.38 13.86
C SER A 277 8.76 -22.50 14.96
N ILE A 278 7.51 -22.06 14.79
CA ILE A 278 6.72 -21.47 15.89
C ILE A 278 5.86 -22.61 16.45
N ASN A 279 5.87 -22.81 17.77
CA ASN A 279 4.92 -23.71 18.41
C ASN A 279 3.97 -22.84 19.23
N VAL A 280 2.70 -22.89 18.91
CA VAL A 280 1.62 -22.27 19.65
C VAL A 280 0.81 -23.42 20.25
N SER A 281 0.86 -23.58 21.57
CA SER A 281 0.19 -24.63 22.32
C SER A 281 -0.76 -24.01 23.34
N ILE A 282 -2.06 -24.25 23.19
CA ILE A 282 -3.09 -23.76 24.10
C ILE A 282 -3.64 -24.96 24.86
N GLY A 283 -3.14 -25.12 26.08
CA GLY A 283 -3.47 -26.17 27.03
C GLY A 283 -4.88 -26.05 27.62
N THR A 284 -5.27 -27.10 28.33
CA THR A 284 -6.61 -27.23 28.93
C THR A 284 -6.93 -26.08 29.87
N GLY A 285 -8.11 -25.48 29.72
CA GLY A 285 -8.60 -24.41 30.59
C GLY A 285 -8.03 -23.01 30.30
N ALA A 286 -7.12 -22.86 29.32
CA ALA A 286 -6.66 -21.56 28.89
C ALA A 286 -7.79 -20.77 28.20
N GLY A 287 -7.95 -19.50 28.58
CA GLY A 287 -8.95 -18.60 28.01
C GLY A 287 -8.30 -17.42 27.29
N LEU A 288 -8.63 -17.22 26.02
CA LEU A 288 -8.30 -16.02 25.26
C LEU A 288 -9.58 -15.35 24.78
N TYR A 289 -9.80 -14.10 25.19
CA TYR A 289 -10.97 -13.30 24.84
C TYR A 289 -10.53 -12.05 24.06
N GLY A 290 -10.34 -12.20 22.76
CA GLY A 290 -9.90 -11.18 21.81
C GLY A 290 -9.40 -11.81 20.51
N SER A 291 -8.23 -11.44 20.03
CA SER A 291 -7.65 -12.02 18.80
C SER A 291 -6.24 -12.55 19.07
N MET A 292 -5.93 -13.71 18.51
CA MET A 292 -4.59 -14.24 18.44
C MET A 292 -4.04 -14.06 17.03
N ILE A 293 -2.86 -13.48 16.90
CA ILE A 293 -2.17 -13.28 15.63
C ILE A 293 -0.79 -13.92 15.77
N ALA A 294 -0.55 -15.01 15.04
CA ALA A 294 0.77 -15.62 14.96
C ALA A 294 1.29 -15.45 13.54
N TYR A 295 2.44 -14.77 13.40
CA TYR A 295 2.99 -14.46 12.08
C TYR A 295 4.51 -14.59 12.03
N GLU A 296 4.99 -15.01 10.86
CA GLU A 296 6.38 -15.04 10.47
C GLU A 296 6.69 -13.79 9.63
N LEU A 297 7.75 -13.06 9.99
CA LEU A 297 8.25 -11.96 9.18
C LEU A 297 9.04 -12.51 8.01
N ASN A 298 8.67 -12.09 6.81
CA ASN A 298 9.22 -12.61 5.57
C ASN A 298 9.12 -14.14 5.52
N PRO A 299 7.91 -14.73 5.40
CA PRO A 299 7.83 -16.15 5.09
C PRO A 299 8.60 -16.46 3.81
N GLY A 300 8.81 -15.54 2.87
CA GLY A 300 9.69 -15.74 1.71
C GLY A 300 11.19 -15.49 1.93
N GLY A 301 11.59 -15.02 3.12
CA GLY A 301 12.98 -14.70 3.48
C GLY A 301 13.63 -15.85 4.23
N SER A 302 13.56 -17.07 3.69
CA SER A 302 14.52 -18.10 4.06
C SER A 302 15.91 -17.48 3.93
N THR A 303 16.77 -17.63 4.94
CA THR A 303 18.21 -17.61 4.68
C THR A 303 18.45 -18.78 3.74
N THR A 304 18.34 -18.51 2.43
CA THR A 304 18.55 -19.48 1.38
C THR A 304 19.95 -20.04 1.56
N GLU A 305 20.06 -21.22 2.17
CA GLU A 305 21.03 -22.18 1.68
C GLU A 305 20.66 -22.40 0.20
N GLU A 306 21.36 -21.65 -0.66
CA GLU A 306 21.52 -21.76 -2.11
C GLU A 306 20.66 -22.83 -2.78
N CYS A 307 19.35 -22.60 -2.85
CA CYS A 307 18.48 -23.25 -3.83
C CYS A 307 17.99 -22.24 -4.89
N ASP A 308 18.64 -21.07 -4.97
CA ASP A 308 18.44 -20.04 -6.00
C ASP A 308 19.41 -20.19 -7.18
N GLU A 309 20.02 -21.36 -7.37
CA GLU A 309 20.59 -21.67 -8.68
C GLU A 309 19.43 -21.85 -9.67
N VAL A 310 18.94 -20.74 -10.22
CA VAL A 310 18.23 -20.77 -11.49
C VAL A 310 19.24 -21.29 -12.49
N PRO A 311 19.11 -22.52 -13.02
CA PRO A 311 20.09 -23.00 -13.99
C PRO A 311 19.91 -22.16 -15.25
N PHE A 312 20.79 -21.21 -15.51
CA PHE A 312 20.80 -20.48 -16.77
C PHE A 312 22.16 -20.59 -17.41
N VAL A 313 22.17 -20.60 -18.74
CA VAL A 313 23.39 -20.59 -19.53
C VAL A 313 23.51 -19.21 -20.13
N ILE A 314 24.73 -18.68 -20.11
CA ILE A 314 25.08 -17.56 -20.98
C ILE A 314 25.74 -18.19 -22.20
N ASP A 315 24.97 -18.37 -23.27
CA ASP A 315 25.44 -18.94 -24.54
C ASP A 315 25.75 -17.80 -25.49
N ASP A 316 26.97 -17.71 -26.01
CA ASP A 316 27.40 -16.60 -26.88
C ASP A 316 27.04 -15.18 -26.36
N LEU A 317 27.02 -14.99 -25.03
CA LEU A 317 26.63 -13.76 -24.33
C LEU A 317 25.12 -13.44 -24.36
N SER A 318 24.27 -14.30 -24.94
CA SER A 318 22.82 -14.30 -24.70
C SER A 318 22.50 -15.08 -23.43
N THR A 319 21.41 -14.69 -22.75
CA THR A 319 20.97 -15.35 -21.53
C THR A 319 19.82 -16.30 -21.87
N VAL A 320 19.98 -17.58 -21.52
CA VAL A 320 18.97 -18.62 -21.74
C VAL A 320 18.63 -19.29 -20.41
N PRO A 321 17.42 -19.08 -19.84
CA PRO A 321 17.01 -19.71 -18.61
C PRO A 321 16.72 -21.20 -18.85
N GLY A 322 17.13 -22.07 -17.94
CA GLY A 322 16.88 -23.52 -18.00
C GLY A 322 15.56 -23.96 -17.36
N VAL A 323 14.87 -23.05 -16.69
CA VAL A 323 13.53 -23.20 -16.12
C VAL A 323 12.68 -21.99 -16.48
N ASP A 324 11.37 -22.07 -16.24
CA ASP A 324 10.49 -20.91 -16.38
C ASP A 324 10.88 -19.86 -15.33
N VAL A 325 10.99 -18.60 -15.73
CA VAL A 325 11.49 -17.52 -14.86
C VAL A 325 10.69 -16.23 -15.01
N ARG A 326 10.65 -15.43 -13.95
CA ARG A 326 10.51 -13.98 -14.07
C ARG A 326 11.89 -13.36 -14.14
N MET A 327 12.06 -12.37 -15.01
CA MET A 327 13.31 -11.64 -15.13
C MET A 327 13.13 -10.19 -14.73
N GLU A 328 14.15 -9.61 -14.13
CA GLU A 328 14.25 -8.19 -13.83
C GLU A 328 15.46 -7.63 -14.56
N PHE A 329 15.29 -6.46 -15.18
CA PHE A 329 16.33 -5.76 -15.91
C PHE A 329 16.50 -4.36 -15.36
N GLN A 330 17.71 -4.01 -14.93
CA GLN A 330 18.00 -2.69 -14.39
C GLN A 330 19.20 -2.09 -15.10
N VAL A 331 19.09 -0.84 -15.56
CA VAL A 331 20.26 -0.06 -15.99
C VAL A 331 20.91 0.48 -14.73
N LEU A 332 22.08 -0.04 -14.36
CA LEU A 332 22.85 0.46 -13.21
C LEU A 332 23.48 1.82 -13.52
N GLY A 333 23.76 2.06 -14.79
CA GLY A 333 24.22 3.34 -15.30
C GLY A 333 24.74 3.23 -16.73
N ALA A 334 25.16 4.36 -17.28
CA ALA A 334 25.83 4.45 -18.56
C ALA A 334 26.61 5.76 -18.59
N ALA A 335 27.87 5.71 -19.01
CA ALA A 335 28.71 6.90 -19.13
C ALA A 335 29.46 6.94 -20.46
N ILE A 336 29.00 7.78 -21.39
CA ILE A 336 29.66 7.99 -22.69
C ILE A 336 29.64 9.48 -23.08
N SER A 337 30.76 9.97 -23.62
CA SER A 337 30.91 11.34 -24.07
C SER A 337 31.61 11.41 -25.42
N TYR A 338 31.29 12.42 -26.23
CA TYR A 338 31.98 12.64 -27.49
C TYR A 338 33.27 13.43 -27.26
N GLY A 339 34.32 12.73 -26.83
CA GLY A 339 35.62 13.33 -26.52
C GLY A 339 35.54 14.47 -25.51
N GLY A 340 34.72 14.31 -24.46
CA GLY A 340 34.51 15.30 -23.40
C GLY A 340 33.73 16.55 -23.82
N SER A 341 33.28 16.64 -25.08
CA SER A 341 32.59 17.83 -25.58
C SER A 341 31.11 17.88 -25.18
N TYR A 342 30.47 16.72 -25.03
CA TYR A 342 29.08 16.56 -24.60
C TYR A 342 28.80 15.08 -24.32
N ASP A 343 27.83 14.81 -23.46
CA ASP A 343 27.36 13.45 -23.18
C ASP A 343 26.55 12.91 -24.36
N MET A 344 26.92 11.73 -24.81
CA MET A 344 26.26 11.06 -25.93
C MET A 344 25.05 10.31 -25.38
N PRO A 345 23.84 10.52 -25.91
CA PRO A 345 22.73 9.72 -25.45
C PRO A 345 22.97 8.24 -25.71
N VAL A 346 22.46 7.40 -24.80
CA VAL A 346 22.50 5.94 -24.90
C VAL A 346 21.07 5.46 -24.84
N THR A 347 20.69 4.53 -25.73
CA THR A 347 19.38 3.89 -25.69
C THR A 347 19.57 2.38 -25.56
N ALA A 348 18.69 1.72 -24.82
CA ALA A 348 18.72 0.27 -24.63
C ALA A 348 17.38 -0.38 -24.99
N LYS A 349 17.42 -1.61 -25.48
CA LYS A 349 16.25 -2.46 -25.68
C LYS A 349 16.55 -3.90 -25.31
N LEU A 350 15.49 -4.65 -25.02
CA LEU A 350 15.53 -6.08 -24.72
C LEU A 350 14.90 -6.83 -25.87
N HIS A 351 15.44 -7.99 -26.21
CA HIS A 351 14.84 -8.93 -27.14
C HIS A 351 14.57 -10.25 -26.40
N ILE A 352 13.30 -10.59 -26.22
CA ILE A 352 12.84 -11.74 -25.45
C ILE A 352 11.95 -12.59 -26.34
N GLY A 353 12.34 -13.83 -26.62
CA GLY A 353 11.52 -14.78 -27.38
C GLY A 353 11.06 -14.27 -28.74
N GLY A 354 11.90 -13.51 -29.46
CA GLY A 354 11.57 -12.95 -30.78
C GLY A 354 10.91 -11.57 -30.76
N SER A 355 10.61 -11.01 -29.58
CA SER A 355 9.93 -9.71 -29.43
C SER A 355 10.86 -8.65 -28.85
N ASP A 356 10.78 -7.42 -29.39
CA ASP A 356 11.54 -6.26 -28.89
C ASP A 356 10.74 -5.49 -27.82
N TYR A 357 11.39 -5.16 -26.71
CA TYR A 357 10.85 -4.37 -25.61
C TYR A 357 11.76 -3.17 -25.32
N THR A 358 11.17 -2.00 -25.09
CA THR A 358 11.91 -0.74 -24.86
C THR A 358 11.49 -0.09 -23.54
N PRO A 359 11.82 -0.70 -22.38
CA PRO A 359 11.26 -0.30 -21.10
C PRO A 359 11.70 1.10 -20.65
N TRP A 360 12.88 1.54 -21.08
CA TRP A 360 13.45 2.85 -20.72
C TRP A 360 13.19 3.95 -21.77
N GLY A 361 12.15 3.78 -22.59
CA GLY A 361 11.79 4.71 -23.66
C GLY A 361 12.26 4.26 -25.04
N SER A 362 12.01 5.07 -26.07
CA SER A 362 12.16 4.63 -27.47
C SER A 362 13.63 4.40 -27.88
N TYR A 363 13.94 3.16 -28.27
CA TYR A 363 15.28 2.76 -28.74
C TYR A 363 15.77 3.48 -30.01
N ASP A 364 14.86 4.04 -30.81
CA ASP A 364 15.18 4.77 -32.04
C ASP A 364 15.19 6.29 -31.85
N GLN A 365 15.05 6.76 -30.61
CA GLN A 365 14.98 8.18 -30.29
C GLN A 365 15.98 8.55 -29.19
N ALA A 366 17.08 9.19 -29.60
CA ALA A 366 18.19 9.56 -28.73
C ALA A 366 17.79 10.25 -27.42
N LEU A 367 16.75 11.10 -27.39
CA LEU A 367 16.40 11.86 -26.19
C LEU A 367 15.37 11.16 -25.31
N SER A 368 14.36 10.52 -25.89
CA SER A 368 13.26 9.92 -25.13
C SER A 368 13.56 8.52 -24.61
N GLY A 369 14.59 7.85 -25.15
CA GLY A 369 15.11 6.59 -24.61
C GLY A 369 16.47 6.75 -23.94
N ASN A 370 16.90 7.97 -23.61
CA ASN A 370 18.24 8.21 -23.09
C ASN A 370 18.41 7.60 -21.68
N VAL A 371 19.35 6.67 -21.54
CA VAL A 371 19.75 6.04 -20.28
C VAL A 371 21.17 6.41 -19.85
N ASN A 372 21.85 7.35 -20.53
CA ASN A 372 23.15 7.88 -20.09
C ASN A 372 22.95 8.75 -18.83
N THR A 373 23.19 8.14 -17.67
CA THR A 373 23.06 8.70 -16.32
C THR A 373 24.03 7.99 -15.37
N ASP A 374 24.52 8.72 -14.37
CA ASP A 374 25.41 8.21 -13.34
C ASP A 374 24.67 7.44 -12.23
N ALA A 375 23.34 7.47 -12.24
CA ALA A 375 22.48 6.82 -11.25
C ALA A 375 21.69 5.66 -11.87
N PRO A 376 21.42 4.59 -11.09
CA PRO A 376 20.56 3.50 -11.52
C PRO A 376 19.17 3.99 -11.94
N ILE A 377 18.60 3.38 -12.97
CA ILE A 377 17.21 3.57 -13.39
C ILE A 377 16.37 2.47 -12.74
N ASP A 378 15.11 2.78 -12.40
CA ASP A 378 14.18 1.80 -11.83
C ASP A 378 14.15 0.50 -12.65
N PRO A 379 14.15 -0.67 -11.98
CA PRO A 379 14.12 -1.96 -12.65
C PRO A 379 12.84 -2.14 -13.45
N TRP A 380 12.96 -2.83 -14.58
CA TRP A 380 11.82 -3.27 -15.38
C TRP A 380 11.60 -4.77 -15.22
N ILE A 381 10.38 -5.12 -14.84
CA ILE A 381 9.92 -6.50 -14.70
C ILE A 381 8.84 -6.72 -15.78
N PRO A 382 9.02 -7.64 -16.74
CA PRO A 382 7.96 -8.02 -17.65
C PRO A 382 6.76 -8.57 -16.86
N GLY A 383 5.54 -8.17 -17.26
CA GLY A 383 4.31 -8.69 -16.64
C GLY A 383 3.95 -10.13 -17.04
N PHE A 384 4.94 -10.93 -17.45
CA PHE A 384 4.77 -12.29 -17.94
C PHE A 384 5.98 -13.15 -17.56
N THR A 385 5.75 -14.46 -17.46
CA THR A 385 6.80 -15.47 -17.26
C THR A 385 7.52 -15.75 -18.58
N ILE A 386 8.84 -15.89 -18.53
CA ILE A 386 9.70 -16.28 -19.63
C ILE A 386 9.92 -17.78 -19.54
N GLU A 387 9.51 -18.51 -20.57
CA GLU A 387 9.61 -19.97 -20.61
C GLU A 387 11.07 -20.43 -20.68
N ALA A 388 11.37 -21.58 -20.08
CA ALA A 388 12.65 -22.25 -20.20
C ALA A 388 13.11 -22.36 -21.66
N GLY A 389 14.39 -22.11 -21.93
CA GLY A 389 14.97 -22.13 -23.27
C GLY A 389 14.68 -20.88 -24.10
N THR A 390 13.96 -19.90 -23.58
CA THR A 390 13.71 -18.63 -24.29
C THR A 390 14.96 -17.76 -24.27
N GLU A 391 15.49 -17.44 -25.44
CA GLU A 391 16.63 -16.52 -25.55
C GLU A 391 16.26 -15.10 -25.15
N VAL A 392 17.15 -14.49 -24.35
CA VAL A 392 17.09 -13.10 -23.93
C VAL A 392 18.38 -12.38 -24.30
N THR A 393 18.28 -11.31 -25.08
CA THR A 393 19.42 -10.47 -25.47
C THR A 393 19.16 -8.99 -25.19
N ILE A 394 20.25 -8.24 -25.02
CA ILE A 394 20.23 -6.81 -24.70
C ILE A 394 20.96 -6.08 -25.82
N SER A 395 20.32 -5.03 -26.36
CA SER A 395 20.95 -4.16 -27.34
C SER A 395 21.16 -2.76 -26.76
N GLY A 396 22.40 -2.27 -26.85
CA GLY A 396 22.79 -0.90 -26.54
C GLY A 396 23.08 -0.10 -27.80
N ARG A 397 22.79 1.21 -27.78
CA ARG A 397 23.08 2.14 -28.88
C ARG A 397 23.51 3.50 -28.35
N SER A 398 24.64 3.99 -28.84
CA SER A 398 25.10 5.36 -28.59
C SER A 398 24.73 6.31 -29.74
N TRP A 399 24.56 7.58 -29.40
CA TRP A 399 24.10 8.62 -30.33
C TRP A 399 25.07 9.79 -30.38
N LYS A 400 25.45 10.22 -31.59
CA LYS A 400 26.23 11.46 -31.80
C LYS A 400 25.42 12.54 -32.48
N ARG A 401 25.78 13.80 -32.25
CA ARG A 401 25.14 14.93 -32.93
C ARG A 401 25.48 14.90 -34.43
N LYS A 402 24.48 15.15 -35.29
CA LYS A 402 24.66 15.28 -36.75
C LYS A 402 25.41 16.56 -37.15
N SER A 403 25.35 17.60 -36.32
CA SER A 403 25.91 18.93 -36.60
C SER A 403 26.19 19.68 -35.30
N ARG A 404 26.77 20.89 -35.36
CA ARG A 404 27.00 21.78 -34.20
C ARG A 404 25.72 22.27 -33.48
N LYS A 405 24.54 21.75 -33.81
CA LYS A 405 23.27 22.07 -33.13
C LYS A 405 23.30 21.59 -31.68
N ARG A 406 22.53 22.24 -30.80
CA ARG A 406 22.48 22.02 -29.34
C ARG A 406 21.93 20.65 -28.88
N GLY A 407 21.69 19.67 -29.77
CA GLY A 407 21.22 18.34 -29.37
C GLY A 407 19.80 18.27 -28.78
N THR A 408 19.00 19.34 -28.82
CA THR A 408 17.71 19.42 -28.11
C THR A 408 16.51 18.72 -28.78
N ARG A 409 16.71 18.01 -29.90
CA ARG A 409 15.64 17.30 -30.63
C ARG A 409 16.17 15.99 -31.18
N ASN A 410 15.34 14.94 -31.24
CA ASN A 410 15.72 13.61 -31.75
C ASN A 410 16.38 13.67 -33.15
N ASN A 411 15.86 14.50 -34.06
CA ASN A 411 16.43 14.64 -35.39
C ASN A 411 17.82 15.33 -35.44
N HIS A 412 18.32 15.87 -34.33
CA HIS A 412 19.69 16.39 -34.21
C HIS A 412 20.74 15.28 -34.03
N TRP A 413 20.30 14.05 -33.76
CA TRP A 413 21.15 12.91 -33.45
C TRP A 413 21.16 11.91 -34.61
N GLN A 414 22.26 11.15 -34.69
CA GLN A 414 22.41 9.96 -35.53
C GLN A 414 23.10 8.87 -34.71
N THR A 415 22.79 7.62 -35.04
CA THR A 415 23.48 6.46 -34.46
C THR A 415 24.99 6.62 -34.61
N TYR A 416 25.71 6.35 -33.52
CA TYR A 416 27.16 6.29 -33.54
C TYR A 416 27.63 4.84 -33.62
N LEU A 417 27.35 4.07 -32.57
CA LEU A 417 27.59 2.63 -32.50
C LEU A 417 26.35 1.93 -31.94
N SER A 418 26.22 0.65 -32.23
CA SER A 418 25.21 -0.23 -31.66
C SER A 418 25.82 -1.59 -31.47
N GLN A 419 25.49 -2.25 -30.36
CA GLN A 419 25.96 -3.57 -30.03
C GLN A 419 24.78 -4.37 -29.49
N ASN A 420 24.67 -5.63 -29.93
CA ASN A 420 23.73 -6.60 -29.36
C ASN A 420 24.50 -7.71 -28.66
N SER A 421 23.89 -8.30 -27.63
CA SER A 421 24.56 -9.35 -26.86
C SER A 421 24.66 -10.69 -27.57
N ASP A 422 23.83 -10.96 -28.58
CA ASP A 422 23.94 -12.16 -29.44
C ASP A 422 25.06 -12.10 -30.49
N GLN A 423 25.64 -10.92 -30.74
CA GLN A 423 26.66 -10.75 -31.77
C GLN A 423 28.07 -11.07 -31.28
N GLY A 424 28.23 -11.25 -29.96
CA GLY A 424 29.53 -11.39 -29.33
C GLY A 424 30.46 -10.20 -29.59
N GLY A 425 31.76 -10.44 -29.42
CA GLY A 425 32.81 -9.46 -29.70
C GLY A 425 33.35 -8.78 -28.44
N GLN A 426 34.44 -8.03 -28.61
CA GLN A 426 35.16 -7.42 -27.49
C GLN A 426 34.37 -6.28 -26.83
N GLN A 427 33.38 -5.72 -27.53
CA GLN A 427 32.55 -4.61 -27.07
C GLN A 427 31.49 -5.02 -26.04
N LEU A 428 31.48 -6.29 -25.62
CA LEU A 428 30.60 -6.79 -24.60
C LEU A 428 31.41 -7.65 -23.61
N LYS A 429 31.15 -7.45 -22.33
CA LYS A 429 31.58 -8.33 -21.25
C LYS A 429 30.40 -8.63 -20.36
N VAL A 430 30.31 -9.86 -19.85
CA VAL A 430 29.32 -10.22 -18.85
C VAL A 430 30.06 -10.62 -17.58
N LEU A 431 29.66 -10.05 -16.45
CA LEU A 431 30.20 -10.35 -15.13
C LEU A 431 29.28 -11.33 -14.40
N ARG A 432 29.89 -12.26 -13.68
CA ARG A 432 29.28 -13.25 -12.79
C ARG A 432 29.92 -13.18 -11.41
N ASP A 433 29.32 -13.89 -10.47
CA ASP A 433 29.87 -14.04 -9.13
C ASP A 433 31.33 -14.54 -9.17
N GLY A 434 32.18 -13.95 -8.34
CA GLY A 434 33.61 -14.27 -8.24
C GLY A 434 34.51 -13.71 -9.35
N ASP A 435 33.93 -13.11 -10.41
CA ASP A 435 34.71 -12.46 -11.46
C ASP A 435 35.55 -11.29 -10.91
N ASP A 436 36.67 -11.01 -11.57
CA ASP A 436 37.44 -9.80 -11.25
C ASP A 436 36.67 -8.55 -11.69
N VAL A 437 36.52 -7.60 -10.77
CA VAL A 437 35.97 -6.27 -11.07
C VAL A 437 36.84 -5.62 -12.15
N PRO A 438 36.27 -5.17 -13.28
CA PRO A 438 37.04 -4.51 -14.32
C PRO A 438 37.77 -3.28 -13.77
N ASN A 439 39.10 -3.34 -13.71
CA ASN A 439 39.94 -2.21 -13.31
C ASN A 439 40.16 -1.28 -14.52
N ILE A 440 39.09 -0.61 -14.92
CA ILE A 440 39.07 0.32 -16.03
C ILE A 440 38.71 1.69 -15.47
N SER A 441 39.66 2.63 -15.54
CA SER A 441 39.38 4.02 -15.19
C SER A 441 38.47 4.64 -16.24
N GLY A 442 37.45 5.39 -15.81
CA GLY A 442 36.57 6.09 -16.73
C GLY A 442 37.32 7.10 -17.60
N TYR A 443 36.85 7.29 -18.84
CA TYR A 443 37.47 8.24 -19.76
C TYR A 443 37.15 9.70 -19.40
N GLN A 444 38.21 10.50 -19.21
CA GLN A 444 38.17 11.94 -18.88
C GLN A 444 37.60 12.23 -17.49
N ASP A 445 36.29 12.39 -17.29
CA ASP A 445 35.71 12.63 -15.94
C ASP A 445 34.49 11.71 -15.70
N GLN A 446 34.40 10.63 -16.47
CA GLN A 446 33.29 9.68 -16.37
C GLN A 446 33.43 8.78 -15.14
N ALA A 447 32.29 8.39 -14.57
CA ALA A 447 32.23 7.30 -13.61
C ALA A 447 32.89 6.05 -14.20
N SER A 448 33.60 5.29 -13.38
CA SER A 448 34.22 4.02 -13.75
C SER A 448 33.19 2.88 -13.73
N VAL A 449 33.49 1.75 -14.39
CA VAL A 449 32.70 0.51 -14.22
C VAL A 449 32.53 0.16 -12.73
N ALA A 450 33.60 0.30 -11.94
CA ALA A 450 33.58 0.00 -10.51
C ALA A 450 32.61 0.89 -9.72
N ASP A 451 32.39 2.13 -10.15
CA ASP A 451 31.41 3.01 -9.52
C ASP A 451 29.96 2.52 -9.79
N PHE A 452 29.68 2.02 -10.99
CA PHE A 452 28.36 1.49 -11.35
C PHE A 452 28.03 0.15 -10.69
N VAL A 453 29.04 -0.68 -10.43
CA VAL A 453 28.85 -2.00 -9.83
C VAL A 453 29.26 -2.04 -8.35
N ALA A 454 29.46 -0.88 -7.71
CA ALA A 454 30.01 -0.78 -6.36
C ALA A 454 29.26 -1.64 -5.32
N ASP A 455 27.92 -1.70 -5.43
CA ASP A 455 27.06 -2.49 -4.54
C ASP A 455 27.21 -4.01 -4.73
N TYR A 456 27.91 -4.44 -5.78
CA TYR A 456 28.16 -5.83 -6.16
C TYR A 456 29.66 -6.19 -6.05
N ILE A 457 30.45 -5.40 -5.32
CA ILE A 457 31.86 -5.71 -5.04
C ILE A 457 31.98 -6.22 -3.61
N GLY A 458 32.46 -7.45 -3.45
CA GLY A 458 32.72 -8.05 -2.16
C GLY A 458 33.95 -7.49 -1.47
N ASP A 459 34.10 -7.82 -0.17
CA ASP A 459 35.25 -7.41 0.64
C ASP A 459 36.61 -7.91 0.09
N ASP A 460 36.59 -8.96 -0.73
CA ASP A 460 37.77 -9.52 -1.40
C ASP A 460 38.14 -8.80 -2.71
N GLY A 461 37.36 -7.78 -3.10
CA GLY A 461 37.55 -7.01 -4.34
C GLY A 461 37.09 -7.74 -5.60
N LYS A 462 36.28 -8.79 -5.46
CA LYS A 462 35.65 -9.52 -6.57
C LYS A 462 34.18 -9.16 -6.69
N MET A 463 33.58 -9.53 -7.82
CA MET A 463 32.13 -9.45 -7.97
C MET A 463 31.45 -10.38 -6.96
N THR A 464 30.46 -9.86 -6.24
CA THR A 464 29.55 -10.62 -5.37
C THR A 464 28.15 -10.50 -5.95
N LEU A 465 27.75 -11.51 -6.71
CA LEU A 465 26.46 -11.58 -7.40
C LEU A 465 25.71 -12.82 -6.92
N GLN A 466 24.38 -12.75 -6.88
CA GLN A 466 23.59 -13.95 -6.62
C GLN A 466 23.71 -14.95 -7.80
N GLY A 467 23.51 -16.24 -7.53
CA GLY A 467 23.63 -17.31 -8.54
C GLY A 467 22.66 -17.18 -9.72
N ASN A 468 21.62 -16.35 -9.58
CA ASN A 468 20.60 -15.99 -10.56
C ASN A 468 20.83 -14.60 -11.22
N GLN A 469 21.98 -13.97 -10.99
CA GLN A 469 22.30 -12.62 -11.47
C GLN A 469 23.45 -12.61 -12.49
N SER A 470 23.42 -11.61 -13.37
CA SER A 470 24.54 -11.27 -14.24
C SER A 470 24.54 -9.78 -14.57
N ILE A 471 25.73 -9.21 -14.80
CA ILE A 471 25.87 -7.81 -15.21
C ILE A 471 26.48 -7.73 -16.60
N TYR A 472 25.79 -7.05 -17.51
CA TYR A 472 26.21 -6.80 -18.89
C TYR A 472 26.90 -5.45 -19.01
N LEU A 473 28.12 -5.45 -19.56
CA LEU A 473 28.96 -4.28 -19.78
C LEU A 473 29.15 -4.04 -21.27
N PHE A 474 28.66 -2.91 -21.77
CA PHE A 474 28.74 -2.55 -23.18
C PHE A 474 29.75 -1.44 -23.43
N GLU A 475 30.42 -1.59 -24.57
CA GLU A 475 31.27 -0.58 -25.19
C GLU A 475 30.63 -0.08 -26.50
N LEU A 476 30.23 1.18 -26.49
CA LEU A 476 29.52 1.91 -27.53
C LEU A 476 30.28 3.19 -27.98
N GLY A 477 31.52 3.41 -27.52
CA GLY A 477 32.40 4.52 -27.88
C GLY A 477 33.49 4.15 -28.89
N SER A 478 34.00 2.92 -28.84
CA SER A 478 35.10 2.42 -29.66
C SER A 478 34.91 0.96 -30.05
N THR A 479 35.47 0.56 -31.20
CA THR A 479 35.61 -0.86 -31.59
C THR A 479 37.05 -1.37 -31.45
N ASN A 480 38.00 -0.49 -31.09
CA ASN A 480 39.40 -0.84 -30.88
C ASN A 480 39.68 -1.01 -29.38
N PRO A 481 40.04 -2.23 -28.91
CA PRO A 481 40.31 -2.49 -27.48
C PRO A 481 41.56 -1.77 -26.95
N ASN A 482 42.41 -1.23 -27.85
CA ASN A 482 43.59 -0.46 -27.46
C ASN A 482 43.31 1.05 -27.38
N SER A 483 42.07 1.47 -27.59
CA SER A 483 41.67 2.87 -27.45
C SER A 483 41.50 3.21 -25.97
N ALA A 484 41.90 4.42 -25.56
CA ALA A 484 41.60 4.91 -24.22
C ALA A 484 40.10 5.16 -24.00
N ALA A 485 39.32 5.25 -25.08
CA ALA A 485 37.87 5.35 -25.06
C ALA A 485 37.21 3.97 -25.28
N PHE A 486 37.90 2.89 -24.90
CA PHE A 486 37.34 1.54 -24.83
C PHE A 486 37.38 1.14 -23.36
N ASP A 487 36.31 1.40 -22.64
CA ASP A 487 36.21 1.27 -21.19
C ASP A 487 35.01 0.43 -20.69
N GLN A 488 34.17 -0.09 -21.59
CA GLN A 488 33.09 -1.05 -21.29
C GLN A 488 32.06 -0.55 -20.25
N GLN A 489 31.90 0.77 -20.12
CA GLN A 489 30.97 1.43 -19.20
C GLN A 489 29.90 2.28 -19.90
N ASP A 490 29.85 2.22 -21.23
CA ASP A 490 28.91 3.02 -22.02
C ASP A 490 27.46 2.58 -21.81
N LEU A 491 27.24 1.36 -21.30
CA LEU A 491 25.96 0.88 -20.75
C LEU A 491 26.21 -0.32 -19.81
N VAL A 492 25.68 -0.26 -18.60
CA VAL A 492 25.76 -1.31 -17.57
C VAL A 492 24.36 -1.78 -17.21
N VAL A 493 24.06 -3.07 -17.41
CA VAL A 493 22.72 -3.64 -17.16
C VAL A 493 22.82 -4.85 -16.24
N LEU A 494 22.14 -4.79 -15.09
CA LEU A 494 21.90 -5.95 -14.23
C LEU A 494 20.71 -6.74 -14.77
N VAL A 495 20.86 -8.06 -14.79
CA VAL A 495 19.82 -9.03 -15.08
C VAL A 495 19.68 -9.94 -13.87
N THR A 496 18.48 -10.03 -13.30
CA THR A 496 18.13 -10.93 -12.20
C THR A 496 17.05 -11.89 -12.66
N MET A 497 17.15 -13.18 -12.31
CA MET A 497 16.12 -14.19 -12.61
C MET A 497 15.49 -14.74 -11.35
N THR A 498 14.20 -15.02 -11.38
CA THR A 498 13.49 -15.72 -10.31
C THR A 498 12.73 -16.88 -10.92
N ALA A 499 12.99 -18.11 -10.48
CA ALA A 499 12.27 -19.27 -10.97
C ALA A 499 10.77 -19.15 -10.69
N GLU A 500 9.93 -19.44 -11.70
CA GLU A 500 8.49 -19.54 -11.55
C GLU A 500 8.09 -21.03 -11.48
N GLY A 501 7.39 -21.41 -10.41
CA GLY A 501 6.63 -22.66 -10.38
C GLY A 501 7.42 -23.98 -10.41
N THR A 502 8.76 -23.96 -10.36
CA THR A 502 9.54 -25.18 -10.15
C THR A 502 9.94 -25.29 -8.68
N THR A 503 9.03 -25.83 -7.87
CA THR A 503 9.42 -26.61 -6.69
C THR A 503 10.13 -27.88 -7.17
N THR A 504 11.29 -27.73 -7.81
CA THR A 504 12.23 -28.83 -7.89
C THR A 504 12.76 -28.96 -6.48
N GLU A 505 12.10 -29.79 -5.68
CA GLU A 505 12.54 -30.18 -4.35
C GLU A 505 14.02 -30.55 -4.43
N CYS A 506 14.89 -29.63 -4.01
CA CYS A 506 16.21 -30.00 -3.58
C CYS A 506 15.96 -30.92 -2.40
N SER A 507 16.15 -32.23 -2.61
CA SER A 507 16.02 -33.30 -1.62
C SER A 507 17.06 -33.20 -0.48
N GLY A 508 17.45 -31.99 -0.08
CA GLY A 508 17.93 -31.71 1.25
C GLY A 508 16.72 -31.74 2.16
N THR A 509 16.69 -32.66 3.12
CA THR A 509 15.78 -32.61 4.26
C THR A 509 16.14 -31.41 5.13
N SER A 510 15.95 -30.19 4.62
CA SER A 510 15.86 -29.00 5.45
C SER A 510 14.48 -29.03 6.06
N SER A 511 14.41 -29.05 7.39
CA SER A 511 13.16 -28.91 8.12
C SER A 511 12.62 -27.51 7.87
N GLU A 512 11.83 -27.36 6.82
CA GLU A 512 11.17 -26.10 6.50
C GLU A 512 10.46 -25.55 7.73
N PRO A 513 10.44 -24.21 7.91
CA PRO A 513 9.82 -23.63 9.07
C PRO A 513 8.32 -23.92 9.11
N VAL A 514 7.90 -24.65 10.16
CA VAL A 514 6.49 -24.97 10.40
C VAL A 514 5.99 -24.15 11.59
N LEU A 515 4.90 -23.41 11.41
CA LEU A 515 4.08 -22.93 12.51
C LEU A 515 3.18 -24.09 12.96
N ALA A 516 3.47 -24.70 14.10
CA ALA A 516 2.61 -25.69 14.73
C ALA A 516 1.63 -25.03 15.70
N PHE A 517 0.34 -25.25 15.49
CA PHE A 517 -0.76 -24.72 16.29
C PHE A 517 -1.52 -25.87 16.95
N ASN A 518 -1.31 -26.08 18.25
CA ASN A 518 -1.87 -27.19 19.02
C ASN A 518 -2.88 -26.68 20.05
N ILE A 519 -4.07 -27.28 20.08
CA ILE A 519 -5.11 -26.95 21.06
C ILE A 519 -5.48 -28.21 21.85
N ALA A 520 -5.42 -28.10 23.17
CA ALA A 520 -5.80 -29.14 24.10
C ALA A 520 -7.30 -29.09 24.44
N PRO A 521 -7.86 -30.14 25.07
CA PRO A 521 -9.26 -30.16 25.48
C PRO A 521 -9.56 -29.01 26.45
N ASP A 522 -10.77 -28.46 26.41
CA ASP A 522 -11.30 -27.36 27.24
C ASP A 522 -10.61 -26.00 27.09
N ALA A 523 -9.79 -25.82 26.06
CA ALA A 523 -9.27 -24.51 25.68
C ALA A 523 -10.35 -23.64 24.99
N GLU A 524 -10.39 -22.36 25.31
CA GLU A 524 -11.35 -21.40 24.77
C GLU A 524 -10.64 -20.18 24.14
N ILE A 525 -10.89 -19.95 22.85
CA ILE A 525 -10.50 -18.73 22.13
C ILE A 525 -11.77 -18.07 21.61
N HIS A 526 -11.97 -16.80 21.95
CA HIS A 526 -13.20 -16.07 21.69
C HIS A 526 -12.89 -14.68 21.17
N TYR A 527 -13.45 -14.32 20.02
CA TYR A 527 -13.37 -12.96 19.51
C TYR A 527 -14.08 -11.99 20.45
N SER A 528 -13.34 -10.99 20.93
CA SER A 528 -13.87 -9.91 21.76
C SER A 528 -13.56 -8.55 21.11
N PRO A 529 -14.49 -8.05 20.28
CA PRO A 529 -14.33 -6.77 19.59
C PRO A 529 -14.05 -5.60 20.55
N GLU A 530 -14.65 -5.62 21.74
CA GLU A 530 -14.48 -4.56 22.73
C GLU A 530 -13.06 -4.51 23.32
N ALA A 531 -12.42 -5.67 23.47
CA ALA A 531 -11.04 -5.76 23.93
C ALA A 531 -10.07 -5.16 22.89
N ILE A 532 -10.33 -5.43 21.60
CA ILE A 532 -9.59 -4.87 20.47
C ILE A 532 -9.81 -3.35 20.36
N ALA A 533 -11.05 -2.89 20.55
CA ALA A 533 -11.41 -1.47 20.47
C ALA A 533 -10.64 -0.59 21.44
N LYS A 534 -10.50 -1.04 22.69
CA LYS A 534 -9.82 -0.28 23.74
C LYS A 534 -8.30 -0.23 23.55
N LEU A 535 -7.73 -1.23 22.88
CA LEU A 535 -6.34 -1.21 22.41
C LEU A 535 -6.14 -0.22 21.27
N GLY A 536 -7.07 -0.21 20.31
CA GLY A 536 -7.11 0.76 19.22
C GLY A 536 -7.00 2.20 19.72
N MET A 537 -7.66 2.57 20.83
CA MET A 537 -7.54 3.93 21.40
C MET A 537 -6.14 4.30 21.93
N LYS A 538 -5.31 3.33 22.35
CA LYS A 538 -3.95 3.59 22.85
C LYS A 538 -2.94 3.64 21.69
N ILE A 539 -3.19 2.86 20.64
CA ILE A 539 -2.36 2.74 19.43
C ILE A 539 -2.72 3.79 18.35
N ASP A 540 -3.98 4.24 18.26
CA ASP A 540 -4.46 5.29 17.33
C ASP A 540 -3.82 6.68 17.57
N SER A 541 -3.06 6.85 18.65
CA SER A 541 -2.15 7.99 18.78
C SER A 541 -1.01 7.97 17.75
N ILE A 542 -0.86 6.89 16.95
CA ILE A 542 0.30 6.66 16.07
C ILE A 542 0.02 6.70 14.54
N ARG A 543 -1.15 6.27 13.98
CA ARG A 543 -1.88 6.89 12.81
C ARG A 543 -2.67 5.96 11.86
N LYS A 544 -3.70 6.60 11.25
CA LYS A 544 -4.24 6.52 9.86
C LYS A 544 -3.75 5.39 8.94
N ARG A 545 -4.52 4.29 8.82
CA ARG A 545 -4.97 3.72 7.52
C ARG A 545 -6.35 3.10 7.64
N SER A 546 -7.26 3.50 6.77
CA SER A 546 -8.50 2.78 6.42
C SER A 546 -8.83 3.24 5.02
N LYS A 547 -9.19 2.32 4.14
CA LYS A 547 -9.59 2.65 2.77
C LYS A 547 -10.97 3.28 2.80
N VAL A 548 -11.02 4.61 2.73
CA VAL A 548 -12.28 5.37 2.65
C VAL A 548 -12.63 5.53 1.17
N VAL A 549 -13.77 5.00 0.76
CA VAL A 549 -14.31 5.25 -0.59
C VAL A 549 -15.12 6.54 -0.53
N ILE A 550 -14.58 7.61 -1.13
CA ILE A 550 -15.19 8.95 -1.10
C ILE A 550 -15.99 9.16 -2.39
N THR A 551 -17.29 9.44 -2.28
CA THR A 551 -18.13 9.86 -3.40
C THR A 551 -18.50 11.34 -3.20
N GLU A 552 -17.89 12.23 -4.00
CA GLU A 552 -18.18 13.67 -3.93
C GLU A 552 -19.48 13.99 -4.69
N ASN A 553 -20.53 14.44 -3.96
CA ASN A 553 -21.79 14.91 -4.55
C ASN A 553 -21.88 16.44 -4.43
N ARG A 554 -22.09 17.13 -5.55
CA ARG A 554 -22.23 18.59 -5.58
C ARG A 554 -23.69 18.98 -5.39
N SER A 555 -24.06 19.49 -4.22
CA SER A 555 -25.34 20.19 -4.01
C SER A 555 -25.11 21.71 -4.01
N ARG A 556 -25.90 22.45 -4.82
CA ARG A 556 -25.99 23.91 -4.72
C ARG A 556 -27.17 24.24 -3.83
N THR A 557 -26.92 24.47 -2.54
CA THR A 557 -27.96 25.01 -1.67
C THR A 557 -28.04 26.51 -1.91
N ARG A 558 -28.99 26.96 -2.74
CA ARG A 558 -29.32 28.39 -2.80
C ARG A 558 -29.94 28.76 -1.45
N THR A 559 -29.23 29.56 -0.68
CA THR A 559 -29.73 30.14 0.57
C THR A 559 -31.01 30.93 0.26
N ALA A 560 -32.07 30.71 1.03
CA ALA A 560 -33.41 31.30 0.83
C ALA A 560 -33.46 32.85 0.87
N ALA A 561 -32.32 33.52 1.09
CA ALA A 561 -32.21 34.96 1.11
C ALA A 561 -32.41 35.64 -0.27
N GLU A 562 -32.19 34.94 -1.39
CA GLU A 562 -32.37 35.54 -2.73
C GLU A 562 -33.80 35.40 -3.30
N ALA A 563 -34.69 34.63 -2.67
CA ALA A 563 -36.07 34.46 -3.14
C ALA A 563 -37.00 35.65 -2.78
N GLY A 564 -36.54 36.63 -1.99
CA GLY A 564 -37.37 37.70 -1.43
C GLY A 564 -37.40 39.04 -2.18
N GLN A 565 -36.67 39.22 -3.29
CA GLN A 565 -36.48 40.54 -3.92
C GLN A 565 -36.93 40.63 -5.40
N GLY A 566 -37.96 39.88 -5.80
CA GLY A 566 -38.38 39.86 -7.20
C GLY A 566 -39.87 39.68 -7.45
N SER A 567 -40.74 40.52 -6.88
CA SER A 567 -42.09 40.69 -7.45
C SER A 567 -42.72 42.00 -7.01
N ASP A 568 -42.44 43.08 -7.76
CA ASP A 568 -43.32 44.24 -7.81
C ASP A 568 -43.41 44.69 -9.27
N ALA A 569 -44.48 44.25 -9.95
CA ALA A 569 -45.14 44.89 -11.10
C ALA A 569 -46.08 43.91 -11.81
N GLY A 570 -47.35 44.29 -11.94
CA GLY A 570 -48.20 43.82 -13.04
C GLY A 570 -49.55 43.25 -12.65
N ALA A 571 -50.45 44.10 -12.15
CA ALA A 571 -51.88 43.81 -12.15
C ALA A 571 -52.40 43.71 -13.59
N GLN A 572 -53.08 42.61 -13.93
CA GLN A 572 -54.09 42.63 -14.98
C GLN A 572 -55.20 41.60 -14.73
N TYR A 573 -56.42 42.13 -14.82
CA TYR A 573 -57.72 41.49 -14.68
C TYR A 573 -57.90 40.28 -15.62
N GLY A 574 -58.60 39.26 -15.13
CA GLY A 574 -59.13 38.15 -15.93
C GLY A 574 -60.03 37.26 -15.09
N GLU A 575 -61.33 37.51 -15.17
CA GLU A 575 -62.43 36.73 -14.61
C GLU A 575 -62.42 35.28 -15.12
N GLY A 576 -63.00 34.34 -14.35
CA GLY A 576 -63.58 33.14 -14.94
C GLY A 576 -63.51 31.86 -14.12
N GLU A 577 -64.64 31.58 -13.46
CA GLU A 577 -65.25 30.27 -13.29
C GLU A 577 -64.61 29.27 -12.30
N GLY A 578 -65.42 28.98 -11.27
CA GLY A 578 -65.12 27.97 -10.27
C GLY A 578 -65.34 26.54 -10.76
N ASN A 579 -64.92 25.61 -9.91
CA ASN A 579 -65.64 24.35 -9.78
C ASN A 579 -65.45 23.82 -8.36
N ASP A 580 -66.58 23.59 -7.71
CA ASP A 580 -66.71 22.87 -6.45
C ASP A 580 -66.31 21.40 -6.65
N GLY A 581 -65.61 20.83 -5.68
CA GLY A 581 -65.10 19.47 -5.74
C GLY A 581 -64.88 18.89 -4.35
N ASP A 582 -66.00 18.52 -3.76
CA ASP A 582 -66.23 17.82 -2.50
C ASP A 582 -65.51 16.45 -2.38
N GLY A 583 -65.37 15.98 -1.13
CA GLY A 583 -64.97 14.61 -0.77
C GLY A 583 -63.59 14.51 -0.09
N GLY A 584 -63.43 14.19 1.19
CA GLY A 584 -64.30 13.47 2.10
C GLY A 584 -63.64 12.15 2.52
N GLY A 585 -63.15 12.10 3.76
CA GLY A 585 -63.39 10.98 4.68
C GLY A 585 -62.50 9.72 4.62
N GLY A 586 -62.11 9.29 5.83
CA GLY A 586 -61.79 7.90 6.18
C GLY A 586 -60.30 7.59 6.21
N GLY A 587 -59.68 7.06 7.26
CA GLY A 587 -60.22 6.42 8.45
C GLY A 587 -59.39 5.16 8.75
N GLY A 588 -58.81 5.11 9.96
CA GLY A 588 -58.77 3.92 10.83
C GLY A 588 -57.91 2.69 10.48
N ASN A 589 -57.08 2.35 11.48
CA ASN A 589 -56.66 1.00 11.93
C ASN A 589 -55.66 0.26 11.02
N GLU A 590 -54.65 -0.46 11.52
CA GLU A 590 -54.41 -1.14 12.80
C GLU A 590 -53.03 -0.86 13.39
#